data_AF-A0AAX2SGG6-F1
#
_entry.id   AF-A0AAX2SGG6-F1
#
_cell.length_a   1.000
_cell.length_b   1.000
_cell.length_c   1.000
_cell.angle_alpha   90.00
_cell.angle_beta   90.00
_cell.angle_gamma   90.00
#
_symmetry.space_group_name_H-M   'P 1'
#
loop_
_entity.id
_entity.type
_entity.pdbx_description
1 polymer ?
#
loop_
_entity_poly.entity_id
_entity_poly.type
_entity_poly.pdbx_seq_one_letter_code
_entity_poly.pdbx_strand_id
1 'polypeptide(L)'
;MFTGIVETQATVQRVERTAQDAARLHLTAGTLVADLHRGGSLAVNGVCLTAVPADGSEGTDFTADVMGETLRLTTLGELRDGDTVNVERCTAAGQRLDGHVVQGHVDGVGRIVSRTPHSGWDTVRVAVPGELARYIAVKGSIAVDGVSLTITAVNRPGEDEAWFEVGVIPETLRVTTLGTRAPGDRVNLEVDVLAKYAERLAACAAAPAGEEVRLDSVPDAVAAIASGAAVVVVDDEDRENEGDLVFAAQHATQPLMGFTVRHSSGVVCVPMPGERADALGLPPMTAHNEDAKGTAYTVTCDARVGITTGISARDRALTTRLLALPGTTASDLTRPGHILPLRAVPGGVRERPGHTEAAVELTRLAGCEPVGAIAEIVDDAGQPRRAPALRRFADEHGLVMISIADLVRHLDEVEALAAREDGAARGLTA
;
A
#
# COMPACT_ATOMS: atom_id res chain seq x y z
N MET A 1 -7.92 -0.72 31.85
CA MET A 1 -6.68 -1.48 31.64
C MET A 1 -6.55 -2.46 32.79
N PHE A 2 -6.15 -3.67 32.44
CA PHE A 2 -6.02 -4.83 33.29
C PHE A 2 -4.60 -5.37 33.12
N THR A 3 -4.26 -6.39 33.90
CA THR A 3 -2.96 -7.06 33.85
C THR A 3 -3.04 -8.50 33.37
N GLY A 4 -4.26 -9.05 33.31
CA GLY A 4 -4.52 -10.45 33.08
C GLY A 4 -4.19 -11.34 34.28
N ILE A 5 -4.04 -10.75 35.45
CA ILE A 5 -3.94 -11.50 36.71
C ILE A 5 -5.35 -11.63 37.25
N VAL A 6 -5.97 -12.77 36.96
CA VAL A 6 -7.33 -13.08 37.41
C VAL A 6 -7.36 -13.12 38.94
N GLU A 7 -8.23 -12.29 39.53
CA GLU A 7 -8.33 -12.15 40.97
C GLU A 7 -9.26 -13.21 41.58
N THR A 8 -10.33 -13.56 40.88
CA THR A 8 -11.23 -14.65 41.27
C THR A 8 -12.02 -15.18 40.08
N GLN A 9 -12.69 -16.30 40.27
CA GLN A 9 -13.76 -16.75 39.41
C GLN A 9 -15.11 -16.22 39.93
N ALA A 10 -16.01 -15.88 39.01
CA ALA A 10 -17.39 -15.49 39.28
C ALA A 10 -18.36 -16.50 38.66
N THR A 11 -19.58 -16.55 39.19
CA THR A 11 -20.66 -17.39 38.64
C THR A 11 -21.65 -16.52 37.87
N VAL A 12 -21.98 -16.93 36.65
CA VAL A 12 -23.07 -16.33 35.87
C VAL A 12 -24.39 -16.70 36.52
N GLN A 13 -25.05 -15.74 37.18
CA GLN A 13 -26.36 -15.98 37.77
C GLN A 13 -27.45 -16.04 36.70
N ARG A 14 -27.38 -15.13 35.73
CA ARG A 14 -28.41 -14.96 34.71
C ARG A 14 -27.86 -14.29 33.46
N VAL A 15 -28.21 -14.82 32.30
CA VAL A 15 -28.03 -14.17 30.98
C VAL A 15 -29.39 -13.74 30.43
N GLU A 16 -29.68 -12.44 30.47
CA GLU A 16 -30.94 -11.89 29.98
C GLU A 16 -30.79 -11.31 28.57
N ARG A 17 -31.52 -11.84 27.58
CA ARG A 17 -31.55 -11.24 26.23
C ARG A 17 -32.50 -10.04 26.24
N THR A 18 -31.93 -8.84 26.20
CA THR A 18 -32.68 -7.57 26.26
C THR A 18 -33.13 -7.09 24.88
N ALA A 19 -32.44 -7.52 23.81
CA ALA A 19 -32.82 -7.30 22.42
C ALA A 19 -32.29 -8.45 21.53
N GLN A 20 -32.54 -8.38 20.22
CA GLN A 20 -31.98 -9.34 19.25
C GLN A 20 -30.44 -9.35 19.25
N ASP A 21 -29.85 -8.19 19.49
CA ASP A 21 -28.41 -7.94 19.48
C ASP A 21 -27.91 -7.31 20.78
N ALA A 22 -28.56 -7.60 21.91
CA ALA A 22 -28.09 -7.16 23.22
C ALA A 22 -28.45 -8.17 24.31
N ALA A 23 -27.60 -8.24 25.33
CA ALA A 23 -27.86 -9.03 26.52
C ALA A 23 -27.43 -8.27 27.77
N ARG A 24 -28.00 -8.62 28.91
CA ARG A 24 -27.57 -8.21 30.23
C ARG A 24 -27.04 -9.43 30.98
N LEU A 25 -25.80 -9.33 31.44
CA LEU A 25 -25.15 -10.36 32.26
C LEU A 25 -25.27 -9.99 33.73
N HIS A 26 -25.68 -10.96 34.55
CA HIS A 26 -25.70 -10.86 36.00
C HIS A 26 -24.74 -11.90 36.57
N LEU A 27 -23.74 -11.46 37.34
CA LEU A 27 -22.69 -12.30 37.91
C LEU A 27 -22.64 -12.15 39.43
N THR A 28 -22.38 -13.23 40.15
CA THR A 28 -21.88 -13.16 41.53
C THR A 28 -20.36 -13.16 41.49
N ALA A 29 -19.76 -11.99 41.74
CA ALA A 29 -18.31 -11.78 41.72
C ALA A 29 -17.73 -11.58 43.13
N GLY A 30 -18.56 -11.70 44.18
CA GLY A 30 -18.13 -11.62 45.57
C GLY A 30 -17.64 -10.22 45.96
N THR A 31 -16.82 -10.12 47.01
CA THR A 31 -16.34 -8.83 47.52
C THR A 31 -15.47 -8.07 46.54
N LEU A 32 -15.01 -8.72 45.45
CA LEU A 32 -14.24 -8.05 44.40
C LEU A 32 -15.01 -6.88 43.79
N VAL A 33 -16.34 -6.90 43.78
CA VAL A 33 -17.18 -5.84 43.19
C VAL A 33 -17.84 -4.92 44.22
N ALA A 34 -17.50 -5.06 45.51
CA ALA A 34 -18.16 -4.34 46.60
C ALA A 34 -18.06 -2.81 46.53
N ASP A 35 -16.95 -2.29 46.00
CA ASP A 35 -16.72 -0.85 45.77
C ASP A 35 -16.80 -0.46 44.28
N LEU A 36 -17.36 -1.33 43.43
CA LEU A 36 -17.54 -1.03 42.00
C LEU A 36 -18.73 -0.10 41.81
N HIS A 37 -18.45 1.17 41.54
CA HIS A 37 -19.48 2.15 41.21
C HIS A 37 -20.07 1.92 39.81
N ARG A 38 -21.26 2.48 39.57
CA ARG A 38 -21.86 2.57 38.23
C ARG A 38 -20.88 3.20 37.25
N GLY A 39 -20.65 2.55 36.11
CA GLY A 39 -19.67 3.00 35.11
C GLY A 39 -18.26 2.45 35.33
N GLY A 40 -17.98 1.81 36.46
CA GLY A 40 -16.71 1.11 36.69
C GLY A 40 -16.54 -0.09 35.75
N SER A 41 -15.30 -0.51 35.52
CA SER A 41 -14.97 -1.61 34.61
C SER A 41 -14.57 -2.89 35.34
N LEU A 42 -15.04 -4.02 34.82
CA LEU A 42 -14.63 -5.37 35.24
C LEU A 42 -14.34 -6.19 33.98
N ALA A 43 -13.18 -6.85 33.93
CA ALA A 43 -12.91 -7.81 32.87
C ALA A 43 -13.64 -9.12 33.21
N VAL A 44 -14.36 -9.69 32.25
CA VAL A 44 -15.06 -10.98 32.37
C VAL A 44 -14.59 -11.88 31.23
N ASN A 45 -13.86 -12.96 31.56
CA ASN A 45 -13.11 -13.76 30.58
C ASN A 45 -12.29 -12.89 29.61
N GLY A 46 -11.65 -11.83 30.12
CA GLY A 46 -10.85 -10.90 29.33
C GLY A 46 -11.66 -9.86 28.54
N VAL A 47 -12.98 -9.80 28.65
CA VAL A 47 -13.79 -8.74 28.03
C VAL A 47 -14.06 -7.63 29.04
N CYS A 48 -13.67 -6.40 28.73
CA CYS A 48 -13.98 -5.23 29.54
C CYS A 48 -15.48 -4.94 29.49
N LEU A 49 -16.16 -5.07 30.63
CA LEU A 49 -17.58 -4.75 30.78
C LEU A 49 -17.78 -3.58 31.74
N THR A 50 -18.76 -2.74 31.44
CA THR A 50 -19.11 -1.58 32.26
C THR A 50 -20.23 -1.94 33.23
N ALA A 51 -20.02 -1.67 34.51
CA ALA A 51 -20.98 -1.91 35.56
C ALA A 51 -22.23 -1.04 35.37
N VAL A 52 -23.39 -1.69 35.29
CA VAL A 52 -24.73 -1.10 35.37
C VAL A 52 -25.46 -1.69 36.58
N PRO A 53 -25.12 -1.27 37.81
CA PRO A 53 -25.73 -1.83 39.01
C PRO A 53 -27.26 -1.75 38.94
N ALA A 54 -27.92 -2.86 39.26
CA ALA A 54 -29.36 -2.95 39.37
C ALA A 54 -29.80 -2.44 40.76
N ASP A 55 -30.97 -1.81 40.84
CA ASP A 55 -31.50 -1.39 42.13
C ASP A 55 -31.78 -2.63 43.00
N GLY A 56 -31.16 -2.69 44.18
CA GLY A 56 -31.25 -3.83 45.10
C GLY A 56 -30.19 -4.93 44.90
N SER A 57 -29.20 -4.75 44.02
CA SER A 57 -28.04 -5.66 43.93
C SER A 57 -27.23 -5.64 45.22
N GLU A 58 -26.83 -6.81 45.73
CA GLU A 58 -25.91 -6.89 46.86
C GLU A 58 -24.50 -6.45 46.43
N GLY A 59 -23.66 -6.03 47.37
CA GLY A 59 -22.27 -5.64 47.09
C GLY A 59 -21.39 -6.77 46.53
N THR A 60 -21.95 -7.96 46.31
CA THR A 60 -21.29 -9.11 45.70
C THR A 60 -21.68 -9.34 44.24
N ASP A 61 -22.64 -8.59 43.72
CA ASP A 61 -23.20 -8.79 42.39
C ASP A 61 -22.65 -7.77 41.40
N PHE A 62 -22.44 -8.23 40.17
CA PHE A 62 -22.06 -7.42 39.03
C PHE A 62 -23.09 -7.57 37.93
N THR A 63 -23.49 -6.45 37.34
CA THR A 63 -24.39 -6.45 36.18
C THR A 63 -23.79 -5.59 35.08
N ALA A 64 -23.84 -6.06 33.83
CA ALA A 64 -23.37 -5.34 32.66
C ALA A 64 -24.29 -5.55 31.46
N ASP A 65 -24.53 -4.47 30.71
CA ASP A 65 -25.12 -4.54 29.38
C ASP A 65 -24.02 -4.88 28.37
N VAL A 66 -24.30 -5.83 27.48
CA VAL A 66 -23.37 -6.36 26.49
C VAL A 66 -23.97 -6.18 25.10
N MET A 67 -23.25 -5.45 24.26
CA MET A 67 -23.65 -5.18 22.87
C MET A 67 -23.47 -6.41 21.98
N GLY A 68 -24.22 -6.46 20.89
CA GLY A 68 -24.28 -7.60 19.98
C GLY A 68 -22.96 -7.94 19.32
N GLU A 69 -22.12 -6.94 19.05
CA GLU A 69 -20.78 -7.17 18.51
C GLU A 69 -19.90 -7.95 19.50
N THR A 70 -19.84 -7.52 20.76
CA THR A 70 -19.15 -8.26 21.83
C THR A 70 -19.71 -9.68 21.99
N LEU A 71 -21.04 -9.84 21.94
CA LEU A 71 -21.65 -11.17 22.03
C LEU A 71 -21.27 -12.08 20.85
N ARG A 72 -21.13 -11.54 19.64
CA ARG A 72 -20.77 -12.31 18.45
C ARG A 72 -19.27 -12.65 18.38
N LEU A 73 -18.42 -11.72 18.79
CA LEU A 73 -16.97 -11.82 18.63
C LEU A 73 -16.25 -12.45 19.82
N THR A 74 -16.97 -12.75 20.91
CA THR A 74 -16.39 -13.33 22.14
C THR A 74 -17.21 -14.52 22.63
N THR A 75 -16.64 -15.30 23.55
CA THR A 75 -17.33 -16.41 24.21
C THR A 75 -18.48 -15.96 25.12
N LEU A 76 -18.63 -14.66 25.41
CA LEU A 76 -19.74 -14.15 26.23
C LEU A 76 -21.11 -14.42 25.61
N GLY A 77 -21.20 -14.51 24.27
CA GLY A 77 -22.44 -14.83 23.58
C GLY A 77 -22.97 -16.24 23.86
N GLU A 78 -22.11 -17.14 24.35
CA GLU A 78 -22.38 -18.56 24.57
C GLU A 78 -22.68 -18.88 26.04
N LEU A 79 -22.47 -17.92 26.96
CA LEU A 79 -22.66 -18.11 28.39
C LEU A 79 -24.10 -18.46 28.74
N ARG A 80 -24.23 -19.29 29.77
CA ARG A 80 -25.48 -19.75 30.37
C ARG A 80 -25.45 -19.55 31.88
N ASP A 81 -26.63 -19.56 32.47
CA ASP A 81 -26.81 -19.54 33.91
C ASP A 81 -26.05 -20.72 34.55
N GLY A 82 -25.26 -20.43 35.59
CA GLY A 82 -24.40 -21.39 36.28
C GLY A 82 -22.96 -21.48 35.74
N ASP A 83 -22.67 -20.89 34.58
CA ASP A 83 -21.31 -20.91 34.03
C ASP A 83 -20.31 -20.16 34.93
N THR A 84 -19.06 -20.62 34.93
CA THR A 84 -17.96 -19.98 35.67
C THR A 84 -17.12 -19.12 34.73
N VAL A 85 -16.77 -17.92 35.15
CA VAL A 85 -15.98 -16.96 34.37
C VAL A 85 -14.82 -16.40 35.21
N ASN A 86 -13.71 -16.07 34.56
CA ASN A 86 -12.62 -15.32 35.19
C ASN A 86 -13.03 -13.85 35.33
N VAL A 87 -12.73 -13.23 36.47
CA VAL A 87 -12.93 -11.80 36.66
C VAL A 87 -11.69 -11.09 37.22
N GLU A 88 -11.48 -9.87 36.75
CA GLU A 88 -10.37 -8.98 37.17
C GLU A 88 -10.84 -7.53 37.16
N ARG A 89 -10.49 -6.77 38.21
CA ARG A 89 -10.69 -5.32 38.29
C ARG A 89 -9.64 -4.58 37.48
N CYS A 90 -10.03 -3.39 36.98
CA CYS A 90 -9.06 -2.51 36.37
C CYS A 90 -7.93 -2.15 37.35
N THR A 91 -6.70 -2.20 36.86
CA THR A 91 -5.53 -1.86 37.68
C THR A 91 -5.50 -0.37 37.95
N ALA A 92 -5.42 0.02 39.22
CA ALA A 92 -5.35 1.43 39.60
C ALA A 92 -4.02 2.07 39.17
N ALA A 93 -4.05 3.35 38.82
CA ALA A 93 -2.85 4.08 38.43
C ALA A 93 -1.81 4.07 39.56
N GLY A 94 -0.55 3.77 39.22
CA GLY A 94 0.56 3.68 40.18
C GLY A 94 0.68 2.34 40.91
N GLN A 95 -0.17 1.36 40.61
CA GLN A 95 -0.03 -0.01 41.12
C GLN A 95 0.98 -0.83 40.32
N ARG A 96 1.34 -2.00 40.87
CA ARG A 96 2.20 -2.98 40.19
C ARG A 96 1.45 -3.61 39.01
N LEU A 97 2.18 -3.88 37.95
CA LEU A 97 1.70 -4.66 36.80
C LEU A 97 2.31 -6.05 36.93
N ASP A 98 1.60 -6.98 37.55
CA ASP A 98 2.11 -8.33 37.81
C ASP A 98 1.95 -9.28 36.60
N GLY A 99 1.17 -8.86 35.58
CA GLY A 99 1.05 -9.50 34.27
C GLY A 99 1.53 -8.61 33.11
N HIS A 100 0.87 -8.70 31.96
CA HIS A 100 1.14 -7.80 30.82
C HIS A 100 0.00 -6.80 30.63
N VAL A 101 0.15 -5.87 29.69
CA VAL A 101 -0.91 -4.88 29.41
C VAL A 101 -2.08 -5.55 28.71
N VAL A 102 -3.21 -5.67 29.42
CA VAL A 102 -4.47 -6.19 28.90
C VAL A 102 -5.48 -5.06 28.84
N GLN A 103 -6.07 -4.82 27.68
CA GLN A 103 -7.07 -3.79 27.43
C GLN A 103 -8.47 -4.24 27.84
N GLY A 104 -8.72 -5.55 27.74
CA GLY A 104 -10.04 -6.14 27.83
C GLY A 104 -10.79 -6.09 26.48
N HIS A 105 -10.02 -6.03 25.39
CA HIS A 105 -10.51 -5.97 24.01
C HIS A 105 -10.14 -7.28 23.32
N VAL A 106 -11.01 -8.27 23.47
CA VAL A 106 -10.83 -9.59 22.86
C VAL A 106 -10.70 -9.44 21.34
N ASP A 107 -9.57 -9.86 20.81
CA ASP A 107 -9.22 -9.77 19.39
C ASP A 107 -9.79 -10.96 18.59
N GLY A 108 -10.13 -12.06 19.26
CA GLY A 108 -10.84 -13.18 18.65
C GLY A 108 -11.04 -14.36 19.60
N VAL A 109 -11.57 -15.46 19.07
CA VAL A 109 -11.87 -16.67 19.84
C VAL A 109 -11.01 -17.83 19.33
N GLY A 110 -10.22 -18.40 20.22
CA GLY A 110 -9.45 -19.63 19.99
C GLY A 110 -10.18 -20.88 20.46
N ARG A 111 -9.56 -22.03 20.22
CA ARG A 111 -10.03 -23.35 20.68
C ARG A 111 -8.89 -24.12 21.31
N ILE A 112 -9.08 -24.69 22.50
CA ILE A 112 -8.08 -25.59 23.09
C ILE A 112 -7.99 -26.85 22.23
N VAL A 113 -6.79 -27.16 21.73
CA VAL A 113 -6.52 -28.31 20.86
C VAL A 113 -6.04 -29.49 21.69
N SER A 114 -5.14 -29.24 22.62
CA SER A 114 -4.57 -30.30 23.45
C SER A 114 -4.10 -29.75 24.78
N ARG A 115 -4.08 -30.64 25.77
CA ARG A 115 -3.48 -30.42 27.08
C ARG A 115 -2.58 -31.60 27.41
N THR A 116 -1.36 -31.29 27.83
CA THR A 116 -0.37 -32.28 28.24
C THR A 116 0.06 -31.97 29.68
N PRO A 117 -0.35 -32.80 30.66
CA PRO A 117 0.06 -32.61 32.04
C PRO A 117 1.53 -33.03 32.24
N HIS A 118 2.27 -32.25 33.03
CA HIS A 118 3.62 -32.57 33.50
C HIS A 118 3.64 -32.75 35.02
N SER A 119 4.81 -33.01 35.59
CA SER A 119 4.96 -33.27 37.04
C SER A 119 4.62 -32.08 37.94
N GLY A 120 4.40 -30.87 37.39
CA GLY A 120 4.10 -29.68 38.19
C GLY A 120 3.57 -28.48 37.40
N TRP A 121 3.08 -28.68 36.17
CA TRP A 121 2.48 -27.67 35.29
C TRP A 121 1.85 -28.37 34.08
N ASP A 122 1.01 -27.67 33.33
CA ASP A 122 0.37 -28.19 32.12
C ASP A 122 0.82 -27.40 30.89
N THR A 123 1.07 -28.10 29.80
CA THR A 123 1.16 -27.47 28.48
C THR A 123 -0.24 -27.45 27.85
N VAL A 124 -0.68 -26.27 27.41
CA VAL A 124 -1.96 -26.10 26.74
C VAL A 124 -1.71 -25.51 25.35
N ARG A 125 -2.22 -26.19 24.32
CA ARG A 125 -2.17 -25.71 22.94
C ARG A 125 -3.53 -25.18 22.53
N VAL A 126 -3.54 -24.01 21.89
CA VAL A 126 -4.74 -23.31 21.46
C VAL A 126 -4.63 -23.01 19.97
N ALA A 127 -5.61 -23.47 19.19
CA ALA A 127 -5.80 -23.06 17.81
C ALA A 127 -6.33 -21.63 17.79
N VAL A 128 -5.82 -20.83 16.86
CA VAL A 128 -6.08 -19.39 16.77
C VAL A 128 -6.55 -19.04 15.36
N PRO A 129 -7.44 -18.05 15.17
CA PRO A 129 -7.70 -17.48 13.85
C PRO A 129 -6.40 -17.07 13.15
N GLY A 130 -6.25 -17.44 11.87
CA GLY A 130 -4.99 -17.22 11.14
C GLY A 130 -4.55 -15.75 11.09
N GLU A 131 -5.50 -14.83 11.11
CA GLU A 131 -5.23 -13.39 11.19
C GLU A 131 -4.52 -12.97 12.50
N LEU A 132 -4.77 -13.63 13.63
CA LEU A 132 -4.14 -13.26 14.90
C LEU A 132 -2.76 -13.89 15.08
N ALA A 133 -2.44 -14.95 14.33
CA ALA A 133 -1.20 -15.71 14.46
C ALA A 133 0.06 -14.82 14.36
N ARG A 134 0.03 -13.80 13.50
CA ARG A 134 1.15 -12.88 13.28
C ARG A 134 1.50 -12.00 14.48
N TYR A 135 0.61 -11.87 15.46
CA TYR A 135 0.86 -11.11 16.69
C TYR A 135 1.39 -11.98 17.83
N ILE A 136 1.53 -13.29 17.61
CA ILE A 136 1.86 -14.27 18.64
C ILE A 136 3.28 -14.75 18.39
N ALA A 137 4.17 -14.47 19.35
CA ALA A 137 5.58 -14.84 19.28
C ALA A 137 6.00 -15.67 20.49
N VAL A 138 6.95 -16.58 20.30
CA VAL A 138 7.58 -17.30 21.41
C VAL A 138 8.20 -16.31 22.39
N LYS A 139 7.98 -16.51 23.70
CA LYS A 139 8.29 -15.55 24.77
C LYS A 139 7.50 -14.23 24.74
N GLY A 140 6.54 -14.09 23.84
CA GLY A 140 5.54 -13.02 23.89
C GLY A 140 4.46 -13.28 24.95
N SER A 141 3.63 -12.26 25.16
CA SER A 141 2.49 -12.32 26.06
C SER A 141 1.18 -12.50 25.29
N ILE A 142 0.22 -13.19 25.88
CA ILE A 142 -1.15 -13.32 25.37
C ILE A 142 -2.11 -13.47 26.55
N ALA A 143 -3.31 -12.89 26.44
CA ALA A 143 -4.38 -13.16 27.40
C ALA A 143 -5.33 -14.23 26.87
N VAL A 144 -5.58 -15.28 27.66
CA VAL A 144 -6.52 -16.36 27.34
C VAL A 144 -7.63 -16.40 28.39
N ASP A 145 -8.87 -16.12 28.01
CA ASP A 145 -9.99 -15.85 28.94
C ASP A 145 -9.60 -14.80 30.01
N GLY A 146 -8.82 -13.80 29.61
CA GLY A 146 -8.28 -12.76 30.49
C GLY A 146 -7.06 -13.20 31.32
N VAL A 147 -6.57 -14.43 31.22
CA VAL A 147 -5.37 -14.88 31.94
C VAL A 147 -4.13 -14.52 31.13
N SER A 148 -3.25 -13.69 31.70
CA SER A 148 -1.95 -13.33 31.13
C SER A 148 -0.99 -14.52 31.18
N LEU A 149 -0.51 -14.96 30.01
CA LEU A 149 0.36 -16.11 29.86
C LEU A 149 1.55 -15.80 28.95
N THR A 150 2.67 -16.49 29.19
CA THR A 150 3.84 -16.46 28.30
C THR A 150 3.78 -17.61 27.30
N ILE A 151 3.94 -17.28 26.02
CA ILE A 151 3.91 -18.26 24.92
C ILE A 151 5.20 -19.10 24.94
N THR A 152 5.05 -20.42 24.92
CA THR A 152 6.14 -21.40 24.90
C THR A 152 6.49 -21.87 23.49
N ALA A 153 5.50 -21.98 22.61
CA ALA A 153 5.68 -22.36 21.21
C ALA A 153 4.56 -21.79 20.32
N VAL A 154 4.83 -21.72 19.01
CA VAL A 154 3.86 -21.35 17.97
C VAL A 154 4.05 -22.26 16.76
N ASN A 155 3.03 -22.36 15.92
CA ASN A 155 3.13 -23.05 14.63
C ASN A 155 4.25 -22.47 13.75
N ARG A 156 4.83 -23.28 12.86
CA ARG A 156 5.78 -22.76 11.87
C ARG A 156 5.05 -21.94 10.81
N PRO A 157 5.72 -20.95 10.21
CA PRO A 157 5.20 -20.27 9.02
C PRO A 157 4.89 -21.29 7.91
N GLY A 158 3.69 -21.19 7.32
CA GLY A 158 3.23 -22.09 6.24
C GLY A 158 2.54 -23.37 6.70
N GLU A 159 2.37 -23.62 8.00
CA GLU A 159 1.44 -24.64 8.49
C GLU A 159 -0.01 -24.22 8.26
N ASP A 160 -0.89 -25.17 7.87
CA ASP A 160 -2.29 -24.91 7.52
C ASP A 160 -3.15 -24.44 8.71
N GLU A 161 -2.81 -24.87 9.93
CA GLU A 161 -3.52 -24.47 11.15
C GLU A 161 -2.61 -23.61 12.04
N ALA A 162 -3.07 -22.39 12.34
CA ALA A 162 -2.38 -21.53 13.28
C ALA A 162 -2.67 -21.95 14.72
N TRP A 163 -1.62 -22.06 15.53
CA TRP A 163 -1.73 -22.43 16.94
C TRP A 163 -0.60 -21.83 17.77
N PHE A 164 -0.86 -21.67 19.06
CA PHE A 164 0.16 -21.33 20.04
C PHE A 164 0.05 -22.25 21.26
N GLU A 165 1.11 -22.25 22.05
CA GLU A 165 1.23 -23.08 23.23
C GLU A 165 1.68 -22.23 24.42
N VAL A 166 1.15 -22.56 25.59
CA VAL A 166 1.45 -21.91 26.87
C VAL A 166 1.71 -22.95 27.94
N GLY A 167 2.59 -22.61 28.88
CA GLY A 167 2.76 -23.36 30.12
C GLY A 167 1.90 -22.75 31.23
N VAL A 168 1.11 -23.58 31.90
CA VAL A 168 0.18 -23.14 32.96
C VAL A 168 0.57 -23.81 34.27
N ILE A 169 0.91 -23.00 35.28
CA ILE A 169 1.35 -23.49 36.59
C ILE A 169 0.16 -23.88 37.47
N PRO A 170 0.37 -24.68 38.54
CA PRO A 170 -0.72 -25.20 39.37
C PRO A 170 -1.58 -24.10 40.01
N GLU A 171 -0.98 -22.98 40.40
CA GLU A 171 -1.73 -21.87 40.99
C GLU A 171 -2.69 -21.24 39.98
N THR A 172 -2.22 -20.96 38.76
CA THR A 172 -3.08 -20.45 37.67
C THR A 172 -4.18 -21.43 37.31
N LEU A 173 -3.89 -22.74 37.29
CA LEU A 173 -4.92 -23.77 37.08
C LEU A 173 -5.97 -23.74 38.20
N ARG A 174 -5.55 -23.55 39.45
CA ARG A 174 -6.45 -23.56 40.61
C ARG A 174 -7.39 -22.35 40.64
N VAL A 175 -6.90 -21.18 40.26
CA VAL A 175 -7.64 -19.90 40.45
C VAL A 175 -8.34 -19.39 39.19
N THR A 176 -8.18 -20.06 38.04
CA THR A 176 -8.76 -19.62 36.76
C THR A 176 -9.52 -20.73 36.08
N THR A 177 -10.39 -20.37 35.12
CA THR A 177 -11.16 -21.33 34.32
C THR A 177 -10.25 -22.28 33.55
N LEU A 178 -8.99 -21.91 33.29
CA LEU A 178 -8.02 -22.80 32.64
C LEU A 178 -7.80 -24.10 33.43
N GLY A 179 -8.11 -24.18 34.73
CA GLY A 179 -8.08 -25.44 35.47
C GLY A 179 -9.07 -26.50 35.00
N THR A 180 -10.20 -26.06 34.44
CA THR A 180 -11.33 -26.93 34.08
C THR A 180 -11.57 -27.02 32.57
N ARG A 181 -10.96 -26.13 31.77
CA ARG A 181 -11.09 -26.16 30.31
C ARG A 181 -10.46 -27.40 29.68
N ALA A 182 -11.20 -28.03 28.77
CA ALA A 182 -10.82 -29.24 28.04
C ALA A 182 -10.55 -28.97 26.56
N PRO A 183 -9.85 -29.89 25.85
CA PRO A 183 -9.79 -29.84 24.38
C PRO A 183 -11.18 -29.74 23.75
N GLY A 184 -11.33 -28.82 22.79
CA GLY A 184 -12.61 -28.46 22.18
C GLY A 184 -13.22 -27.17 22.74
N ASP A 185 -12.88 -26.79 23.96
CA ASP A 185 -13.42 -25.56 24.57
C ASP A 185 -12.90 -24.31 23.87
N ARG A 186 -13.80 -23.33 23.75
CA ARG A 186 -13.52 -22.02 23.18
C ARG A 186 -13.01 -21.07 24.26
N VAL A 187 -12.07 -20.21 23.89
CA VAL A 187 -11.45 -19.24 24.80
C VAL A 187 -11.30 -17.89 24.10
N ASN A 188 -11.50 -16.80 24.83
CA ASN A 188 -11.22 -15.46 24.35
C ASN A 188 -9.72 -15.22 24.28
N LEU A 189 -9.25 -14.60 23.20
CA LEU A 189 -7.86 -14.26 22.98
C LEU A 189 -7.69 -12.76 22.85
N GLU A 190 -6.75 -12.19 23.60
CA GLU A 190 -6.25 -10.84 23.39
C GLU A 190 -4.74 -10.91 23.17
N VAL A 191 -4.30 -10.42 22.00
CA VAL A 191 -2.88 -10.40 21.62
C VAL A 191 -2.21 -9.13 22.15
N ASP A 192 -0.87 -9.15 22.23
CA ASP A 192 -0.11 -8.02 22.75
C ASP A 192 -0.40 -6.73 21.98
N VAL A 193 -0.85 -5.70 22.71
CA VAL A 193 -1.19 -4.38 22.17
C VAL A 193 -0.01 -3.74 21.42
N LEU A 194 1.23 -4.02 21.85
CA LEU A 194 2.43 -3.51 21.20
C LEU A 194 2.59 -4.12 19.80
N ALA A 195 2.24 -5.40 19.62
CA ALA A 195 2.30 -6.06 18.31
C ALA A 195 1.29 -5.42 17.32
N LYS A 196 0.07 -5.12 17.80
CA LYS A 196 -0.96 -4.44 16.98
C LYS A 196 -0.52 -3.05 16.53
N TYR A 197 0.04 -2.25 17.43
CA TYR A 197 0.53 -0.92 17.06
C TYR A 197 1.81 -0.97 16.22
N ALA A 198 2.71 -1.92 16.46
CA ALA A 198 3.91 -2.11 15.64
C ALA A 198 3.54 -2.42 14.19
N GLU A 199 2.57 -3.32 13.95
CA GLU A 199 2.05 -3.57 12.60
C GLU A 199 1.41 -2.31 12.00
N ARG A 200 0.55 -1.61 12.76
CA ARG A 200 -0.10 -0.39 12.26
C ARG A 200 0.91 0.68 11.87
N LEU A 201 1.95 0.85 12.69
CA LEU A 201 3.04 1.78 12.42
C LEU A 201 3.88 1.33 11.22
N ALA A 202 4.21 0.05 11.08
CA ALA A 202 4.90 -0.48 9.91
C ALA A 202 4.09 -0.27 8.63
N ALA A 203 2.78 -0.50 8.67
CA ALA A 203 1.88 -0.26 7.55
C ALA A 203 1.76 1.25 7.20
N CYS A 204 1.87 2.14 8.17
CA CYS A 204 1.93 3.59 7.94
C CYS A 204 3.32 4.06 7.48
N ALA A 205 4.38 3.44 7.99
CA ALA A 205 5.78 3.82 7.76
C ALA A 205 6.32 3.29 6.43
N ALA A 206 5.59 2.40 5.76
CA ALA A 206 5.84 1.99 4.38
C ALA A 206 5.59 3.15 3.38
N ALA A 207 6.33 4.24 3.51
CA ALA A 207 6.87 4.94 2.35
C ALA A 207 8.11 4.14 1.93
N PRO A 208 8.19 3.63 0.69
CA PRO A 208 9.25 2.69 0.36
C PRO A 208 10.58 3.44 0.21
N ALA A 209 11.52 3.14 1.10
CA ALA A 209 12.93 3.38 0.89
C ALA A 209 13.51 2.21 0.08
N GLY A 210 14.07 2.51 -1.10
CA GLY A 210 15.08 1.69 -1.79
C GLY A 210 14.66 0.30 -2.27
N GLU A 211 13.57 0.19 -3.03
CA GLU A 211 13.38 -0.98 -3.90
C GLU A 211 14.10 -0.70 -5.23
N GLU A 212 14.98 -1.59 -5.66
CA GLU A 212 15.63 -1.49 -6.98
C GLU A 212 14.54 -1.45 -8.05
N VAL A 213 14.35 -0.29 -8.69
CA VAL A 213 13.23 -0.08 -9.60
C VAL A 213 13.47 -0.89 -10.86
N ARG A 214 12.60 -1.89 -11.09
CA ARG A 214 12.66 -2.75 -12.28
C ARG A 214 12.41 -1.94 -13.56
N LEU A 215 13.46 -1.75 -14.36
CA LEU A 215 13.35 -1.22 -15.72
C LEU A 215 13.20 -2.36 -16.74
N ASP A 216 12.51 -2.08 -17.83
CA ASP A 216 12.38 -2.96 -18.99
C ASP A 216 13.51 -2.68 -20.01
N SER A 217 13.59 -3.44 -21.11
CA SER A 217 14.65 -3.25 -22.09
C SER A 217 14.33 -2.12 -23.08
N VAL A 218 15.36 -1.40 -23.56
CA VAL A 218 15.20 -0.40 -24.64
C VAL A 218 14.57 -1.01 -25.90
N PRO A 219 14.94 -2.22 -26.36
CA PRO A 219 14.23 -2.90 -27.45
C PRO A 219 12.72 -3.06 -27.23
N ASP A 220 12.26 -3.36 -26.01
CA ASP A 220 10.83 -3.45 -25.70
C ASP A 220 10.14 -2.09 -25.85
N ALA A 221 10.79 -1.01 -25.41
CA ALA A 221 10.27 0.34 -25.55
C ALA A 221 10.17 0.77 -27.02
N VAL A 222 11.19 0.43 -27.82
CA VAL A 222 11.21 0.67 -29.27
C VAL A 222 10.06 -0.09 -29.95
N ALA A 223 9.86 -1.37 -29.61
CA ALA A 223 8.76 -2.17 -30.14
C ALA A 223 7.37 -1.61 -29.75
N ALA A 224 7.22 -1.17 -28.51
CA ALA A 224 6.00 -0.53 -28.02
C ALA A 224 5.68 0.74 -28.83
N ILE A 225 6.65 1.64 -29.00
CA ILE A 225 6.47 2.88 -29.77
C ILE A 225 6.16 2.58 -31.24
N ALA A 226 6.85 1.63 -31.86
CA ALA A 226 6.59 1.20 -33.24
C ALA A 226 5.16 0.67 -33.44
N SER A 227 4.59 0.04 -32.40
CA SER A 227 3.20 -0.44 -32.39
C SER A 227 2.16 0.65 -32.11
N GLY A 228 2.59 1.88 -31.81
CA GLY A 228 1.74 3.01 -31.45
C GLY A 228 1.36 3.09 -29.97
N ALA A 229 1.99 2.29 -29.11
CA ALA A 229 1.83 2.37 -27.67
C ALA A 229 2.72 3.48 -27.07
N ALA A 230 2.36 3.95 -25.87
CA ALA A 230 3.22 4.81 -25.07
C ALA A 230 4.15 3.98 -24.18
N VAL A 231 5.22 4.62 -23.74
CA VAL A 231 6.18 4.10 -22.76
C VAL A 231 6.41 5.14 -21.67
N VAL A 232 6.95 4.72 -20.54
CA VAL A 232 7.43 5.60 -19.48
C VAL A 232 8.94 5.74 -19.62
N VAL A 233 9.45 6.96 -19.68
CA VAL A 233 10.90 7.24 -19.69
C VAL A 233 11.23 8.03 -18.44
N VAL A 234 12.22 7.58 -17.67
CA VAL A 234 12.74 8.32 -16.51
C VAL A 234 14.11 8.90 -16.77
N ASP A 235 14.37 10.09 -16.25
CA ASP A 235 15.70 10.70 -16.25
C ASP A 235 16.47 10.42 -14.94
N ASP A 236 17.71 10.88 -14.87
CA ASP A 236 18.58 10.66 -13.72
C ASP A 236 18.04 11.34 -12.44
N GLU A 237 18.27 10.71 -11.29
CA GLU A 237 17.85 11.23 -9.98
C GLU A 237 18.43 12.62 -9.65
N ASP A 238 19.59 12.95 -10.22
CA ASP A 238 20.28 14.23 -10.04
C ASP A 238 19.86 15.31 -11.07
N ARG A 239 18.97 14.98 -12.02
CA ARG A 239 18.51 15.89 -13.08
C ARG A 239 17.13 16.47 -12.76
N GLU A 240 16.04 15.82 -13.17
CA GLU A 240 14.65 16.18 -12.81
C GLU A 240 14.08 15.13 -11.83
N ASN A 241 14.53 13.87 -11.93
CA ASN A 241 14.05 12.71 -11.18
C ASN A 241 12.55 12.47 -11.46
N GLU A 242 12.14 12.67 -12.70
CA GLU A 242 10.75 12.61 -13.16
C GLU A 242 10.59 11.49 -14.19
N GLY A 243 9.34 11.21 -14.56
CA GLY A 243 9.04 10.27 -15.64
C GLY A 243 7.96 10.79 -16.55
N ASP A 244 8.19 10.65 -17.84
CA ASP A 244 7.31 11.13 -18.90
C ASP A 244 6.60 9.96 -19.59
N LEU A 245 5.32 10.18 -19.93
CA LEU A 245 4.68 9.38 -20.96
C LEU A 245 5.24 9.79 -22.33
N VAL A 246 5.86 8.86 -23.04
CA VAL A 246 6.47 9.09 -24.35
C VAL A 246 5.80 8.22 -25.41
N PHE A 247 5.43 8.80 -26.55
CA PHE A 247 4.92 8.06 -27.71
C PHE A 247 5.21 8.77 -29.04
N ALA A 248 5.17 8.03 -30.16
CA ALA A 248 5.34 8.63 -31.48
C ALA A 248 4.16 9.54 -31.84
N ALA A 249 4.42 10.80 -32.18
CA ALA A 249 3.38 11.79 -32.44
C ALA A 249 2.48 11.41 -33.63
N GLN A 250 3.01 10.70 -34.63
CA GLN A 250 2.22 10.16 -35.74
C GLN A 250 1.13 9.16 -35.31
N HIS A 251 1.32 8.49 -34.16
CA HIS A 251 0.39 7.52 -33.59
C HIS A 251 -0.55 8.14 -32.55
N ALA A 252 -0.50 9.46 -32.33
CA ALA A 252 -1.37 10.10 -31.35
C ALA A 252 -2.84 9.85 -31.69
N THR A 253 -3.58 9.19 -30.80
CA THR A 253 -5.03 8.99 -30.93
C THR A 253 -5.78 9.78 -29.87
N GLN A 254 -7.09 9.99 -30.03
CA GLN A 254 -7.89 10.64 -28.99
C GLN A 254 -7.84 9.89 -27.64
N PRO A 255 -7.99 8.54 -27.59
CA PRO A 255 -7.86 7.81 -26.33
C PRO A 255 -6.46 7.93 -25.72
N LEU A 256 -5.40 7.82 -26.52
CA LEU A 256 -4.03 7.95 -26.02
C LEU A 256 -3.77 9.34 -25.44
N MET A 257 -4.16 10.39 -26.16
CA MET A 257 -4.04 11.77 -25.67
C MET A 257 -4.90 12.02 -24.42
N GLY A 258 -6.11 11.42 -24.36
CA GLY A 258 -6.96 11.49 -23.18
C GLY A 258 -6.31 10.84 -21.96
N PHE A 259 -5.69 9.68 -22.15
CA PHE A 259 -4.89 8.99 -21.14
C PHE A 259 -3.70 9.84 -20.69
N THR A 260 -2.91 10.36 -21.63
CA THR A 260 -1.78 11.25 -21.34
C THR A 260 -2.22 12.43 -20.47
N VAL A 261 -3.29 13.12 -20.84
CA VAL A 261 -3.78 14.29 -20.10
C VAL A 261 -4.30 13.92 -18.71
N ARG A 262 -4.96 12.76 -18.56
CA ARG A 262 -5.50 12.32 -17.28
C ARG A 262 -4.42 12.00 -16.25
N HIS A 263 -3.25 11.53 -16.70
CA HIS A 263 -2.20 10.98 -15.84
C HIS A 263 -0.92 11.83 -15.81
N SER A 264 -0.88 12.97 -16.50
CA SER A 264 0.27 13.88 -16.54
C SER A 264 -0.07 15.26 -15.99
N SER A 265 0.93 16.15 -15.99
CA SER A 265 0.79 17.60 -15.77
C SER A 265 -0.27 18.25 -16.67
N GLY A 266 -0.63 17.60 -17.78
CA GLY A 266 -1.53 18.13 -18.82
C GLY A 266 -0.82 19.07 -19.81
N VAL A 267 0.44 19.41 -19.56
CA VAL A 267 1.32 20.18 -20.45
C VAL A 267 1.91 19.23 -21.49
N VAL A 268 1.19 19.08 -22.60
CA VAL A 268 1.60 18.15 -23.66
C VAL A 268 2.61 18.81 -24.59
N CYS A 269 3.83 18.28 -24.55
CA CYS A 269 4.93 18.73 -25.36
C CYS A 269 5.15 17.80 -26.57
N VAL A 270 5.66 18.34 -27.68
CA VAL A 270 5.92 17.57 -28.91
C VAL A 270 7.37 17.78 -29.37
N PRO A 271 8.32 16.95 -28.90
CA PRO A 271 9.72 17.01 -29.33
C PRO A 271 9.93 16.69 -30.81
N MET A 272 10.79 17.45 -31.46
CA MET A 272 11.19 17.25 -32.86
C MET A 272 12.58 17.81 -33.16
N PRO A 273 13.25 17.36 -34.24
CA PRO A 273 14.42 18.00 -34.79
C PRO A 273 14.21 19.48 -35.10
N GLY A 274 15.25 20.29 -34.93
CA GLY A 274 15.22 21.72 -35.27
C GLY A 274 14.79 22.00 -36.71
N GLU A 275 15.25 21.19 -37.67
CA GLU A 275 14.86 21.29 -39.09
C GLU A 275 13.35 21.11 -39.31
N ARG A 276 12.70 20.25 -38.52
CA ARG A 276 11.26 20.02 -38.59
C ARG A 276 10.51 21.22 -38.04
N ALA A 277 10.98 21.76 -36.92
CA ALA A 277 10.44 23.00 -36.36
C ALA A 277 10.60 24.18 -37.33
N ASP A 278 11.73 24.29 -38.04
CA ASP A 278 11.98 25.32 -39.05
C ASP A 278 11.04 25.17 -40.26
N ALA A 279 10.89 23.96 -40.80
CA ALA A 279 9.98 23.66 -41.90
C ALA A 279 8.51 23.99 -41.55
N LEU A 280 8.14 23.82 -40.29
CA LEU A 280 6.82 24.16 -39.78
C LEU A 280 6.71 25.62 -39.33
N GLY A 281 7.76 26.44 -39.41
CA GLY A 281 7.71 27.84 -38.95
C GLY A 281 7.39 27.98 -37.46
N LEU A 282 8.08 27.20 -36.62
CA LEU A 282 7.95 27.17 -35.16
C LEU A 282 9.22 27.75 -34.50
N PRO A 283 9.39 29.08 -34.46
CA PRO A 283 10.54 29.71 -33.81
C PRO A 283 10.51 29.48 -32.28
N PRO A 284 11.65 29.68 -31.59
CA PRO A 284 11.69 29.69 -30.12
C PRO A 284 10.63 30.60 -29.51
N MET A 285 10.06 30.20 -28.38
CA MET A 285 9.01 30.96 -27.69
C MET A 285 9.53 32.29 -27.15
N THR A 286 10.77 32.31 -26.67
CA THR A 286 11.43 33.50 -26.12
C THR A 286 12.75 33.77 -26.86
N ALA A 287 13.15 35.03 -26.95
CA ALA A 287 14.44 35.42 -27.53
C ALA A 287 15.63 35.04 -26.62
N HIS A 288 15.42 35.06 -25.31
CA HIS A 288 16.38 34.65 -24.29
C HIS A 288 15.70 33.61 -23.39
N ASN A 289 16.23 32.39 -23.36
CA ASN A 289 15.70 31.32 -22.54
C ASN A 289 16.34 31.36 -21.14
N GLU A 290 15.52 31.60 -20.12
CA GLU A 290 15.93 31.66 -18.71
C GLU A 290 15.53 30.39 -17.93
N ASP A 291 14.93 29.40 -18.61
CA ASP A 291 14.62 28.10 -18.02
C ASP A 291 15.88 27.43 -17.46
N ALA A 292 15.81 26.93 -16.23
CA ALA A 292 16.95 26.37 -15.51
C ALA A 292 17.59 25.15 -16.21
N LYS A 293 16.82 24.43 -17.04
CA LYS A 293 17.26 23.27 -17.82
C LYS A 293 17.35 23.59 -19.31
N GLY A 294 17.16 24.85 -19.69
CA GLY A 294 17.18 25.34 -21.06
C GLY A 294 16.16 24.66 -21.97
N THR A 295 15.01 24.24 -21.45
CA THR A 295 14.01 23.52 -22.25
C THR A 295 13.57 24.37 -23.45
N ALA A 296 13.76 23.82 -24.66
CA ALA A 296 13.73 24.58 -25.91
C ALA A 296 12.31 24.69 -26.49
N TYR A 297 11.42 25.37 -25.78
CA TYR A 297 10.05 25.64 -26.22
C TYR A 297 10.02 26.49 -27.50
N THR A 298 9.16 26.09 -28.43
CA THR A 298 8.75 26.94 -29.56
C THR A 298 7.43 27.64 -29.25
N VAL A 299 7.02 28.59 -30.11
CA VAL A 299 5.66 29.14 -30.04
C VAL A 299 4.62 28.01 -30.09
N THR A 300 3.63 28.07 -29.20
CA THR A 300 2.58 27.05 -29.16
C THR A 300 1.75 27.06 -30.44
N CYS A 301 1.17 25.91 -30.77
CA CYS A 301 0.39 25.78 -31.99
C CYS A 301 -0.82 24.86 -31.85
N ASP A 302 -1.76 25.02 -32.77
CA ASP A 302 -2.90 24.14 -32.99
C ASP A 302 -3.03 23.82 -34.49
N ALA A 303 -3.69 22.71 -34.82
CA ALA A 303 -4.16 22.44 -36.17
C ALA A 303 -5.10 23.56 -36.64
N ARG A 304 -4.91 24.07 -37.86
CA ARG A 304 -5.76 25.15 -38.39
C ARG A 304 -7.18 24.70 -38.71
N VAL A 305 -7.33 23.45 -39.13
CA VAL A 305 -8.60 22.87 -39.61
C VAL A 305 -8.84 21.55 -38.90
N GLY A 306 -10.12 21.23 -38.63
CA GLY A 306 -10.53 19.95 -38.05
C GLY A 306 -10.59 19.91 -36.52
N ILE A 307 -10.39 21.06 -35.88
CA ILE A 307 -10.51 21.26 -34.42
C ILE A 307 -11.62 22.27 -34.10
N THR A 308 -11.97 22.39 -32.81
CA THR A 308 -12.85 23.46 -32.33
C THR A 308 -12.05 24.49 -31.56
N THR A 309 -11.75 24.23 -30.29
CA THR A 309 -11.00 25.14 -29.42
C THR A 309 -9.54 24.76 -29.31
N GLY A 310 -9.13 23.57 -29.78
CA GLY A 310 -7.75 23.10 -29.72
C GLY A 310 -7.41 22.30 -28.46
N ILE A 311 -8.11 22.52 -27.35
CA ILE A 311 -7.73 21.95 -26.04
C ILE A 311 -8.17 20.50 -25.81
N SER A 312 -9.19 20.03 -26.54
CA SER A 312 -9.74 18.69 -26.33
C SER A 312 -8.69 17.61 -26.63
N ALA A 313 -8.81 16.42 -26.04
CA ALA A 313 -7.90 15.31 -26.34
C ALA A 313 -7.90 14.95 -27.84
N ARG A 314 -9.05 15.08 -28.51
CA ARG A 314 -9.17 14.88 -29.96
C ARG A 314 -8.38 15.94 -30.73
N ASP A 315 -8.55 17.20 -30.37
CA ASP A 315 -7.94 18.33 -31.08
C ASP A 315 -6.42 18.33 -30.88
N ARG A 316 -5.96 18.14 -29.64
CA ARG A 316 -4.54 17.99 -29.31
C ARG A 316 -3.92 16.80 -30.03
N ALA A 317 -4.58 15.64 -30.07
CA ALA A 317 -4.09 14.50 -30.84
C ALA A 317 -3.98 14.80 -32.34
N LEU A 318 -4.92 15.55 -32.93
CA LEU A 318 -4.83 15.96 -34.33
C LEU A 318 -3.64 16.90 -34.57
N THR A 319 -3.48 17.93 -33.74
CA THR A 319 -2.33 18.84 -33.81
C THR A 319 -1.01 18.07 -33.68
N THR A 320 -0.89 17.19 -32.68
CA THR A 320 0.31 16.36 -32.46
C THR A 320 0.64 15.50 -33.69
N ARG A 321 -0.35 14.83 -34.32
CA ARG A 321 -0.10 14.07 -35.56
C ARG A 321 0.37 14.97 -36.70
N LEU A 322 -0.24 16.13 -36.91
CA LEU A 322 0.15 17.05 -37.98
C LEU A 322 1.61 17.48 -37.84
N LEU A 323 2.09 17.71 -36.62
CA LEU A 323 3.50 18.06 -36.39
C LEU A 323 4.47 16.97 -36.88
N ALA A 324 4.07 15.69 -36.87
CA ALA A 324 4.88 14.58 -37.38
C ALA A 324 4.77 14.37 -38.90
N LEU A 325 3.58 14.56 -39.49
CA LEU A 325 3.32 14.13 -40.87
C LEU A 325 4.16 14.90 -41.91
N PRO A 326 4.88 14.23 -42.84
CA PRO A 326 5.80 14.87 -43.78
C PRO A 326 5.17 15.98 -44.65
N GLY A 327 3.90 15.82 -45.03
CA GLY A 327 3.18 16.78 -45.88
C GLY A 327 2.70 18.06 -45.16
N THR A 328 2.82 18.14 -43.84
CA THR A 328 2.36 19.31 -43.07
C THR A 328 3.31 20.49 -43.28
N THR A 329 2.72 21.66 -43.46
CA THR A 329 3.40 22.94 -43.66
C THR A 329 3.02 23.94 -42.58
N ALA A 330 3.73 25.08 -42.52
CA ALA A 330 3.44 26.14 -41.56
C ALA A 330 1.98 26.66 -41.63
N SER A 331 1.36 26.65 -42.82
CA SER A 331 -0.03 27.09 -43.03
C SER A 331 -1.07 26.15 -42.45
N ASP A 332 -0.72 24.89 -42.17
CA ASP A 332 -1.65 23.93 -41.56
C ASP A 332 -1.82 24.14 -40.05
N LEU A 333 -1.06 25.08 -39.48
CA LEU A 333 -1.01 25.36 -38.05
C LEU A 333 -1.38 26.81 -37.74
N THR A 334 -2.06 27.04 -36.62
CA THR A 334 -2.27 28.36 -36.00
C THR A 334 -1.29 28.57 -34.85
N ARG A 335 -0.98 29.82 -34.54
CA ARG A 335 -0.12 30.25 -33.42
C ARG A 335 -0.78 31.48 -32.77
N PRO A 336 -0.94 31.55 -31.44
CA PRO A 336 -0.65 30.49 -30.47
C PRO A 336 -1.61 29.30 -30.60
N GLY A 337 -1.43 28.29 -29.74
CA GLY A 337 -2.32 27.14 -29.57
C GLY A 337 -2.06 26.38 -28.27
N HIS A 338 -2.44 25.11 -28.21
CA HIS A 338 -2.46 24.32 -26.96
C HIS A 338 -1.46 23.16 -26.93
N ILE A 339 -0.74 22.91 -28.02
CA ILE A 339 0.42 22.00 -28.05
C ILE A 339 1.71 22.83 -27.96
N LEU A 340 2.69 22.30 -27.22
CA LEU A 340 3.99 22.92 -27.00
C LEU A 340 5.10 22.17 -27.74
N PRO A 341 5.46 22.54 -28.98
CA PRO A 341 6.56 21.86 -29.66
C PRO A 341 7.92 22.20 -29.02
N LEU A 342 8.78 21.19 -28.89
CA LEU A 342 10.12 21.30 -28.33
C LEU A 342 11.18 20.98 -29.39
N ARG A 343 12.27 21.75 -29.43
CA ARG A 343 13.40 21.49 -30.32
C ARG A 343 14.44 20.61 -29.63
N ALA A 344 14.65 19.40 -30.14
CA ALA A 344 15.75 18.54 -29.71
C ALA A 344 17.10 19.05 -30.25
N VAL A 345 18.17 18.90 -29.46
CA VAL A 345 19.54 19.23 -29.91
C VAL A 345 20.05 18.21 -30.95
N PRO A 346 20.93 18.62 -31.89
CA PRO A 346 21.40 17.72 -32.96
C PRO A 346 22.13 16.46 -32.47
N GLY A 347 22.90 16.54 -31.38
CA GLY A 347 23.58 15.38 -30.78
C GLY A 347 22.67 14.47 -29.95
N GLY A 348 21.38 14.76 -29.89
CA GLY A 348 20.37 13.93 -29.24
C GLY A 348 20.67 13.68 -27.75
N VAL A 349 20.27 12.49 -27.28
CA VAL A 349 20.28 12.16 -25.86
C VAL A 349 21.69 12.11 -25.24
N ARG A 350 22.73 11.95 -26.08
CA ARG A 350 24.14 11.97 -25.67
C ARG A 350 24.68 13.39 -25.44
N GLU A 351 24.13 14.37 -26.14
CA GLU A 351 24.47 15.79 -25.92
C GLU A 351 23.63 16.39 -24.80
N ARG A 352 22.33 16.07 -24.76
CA ARG A 352 21.40 16.52 -23.72
C ARG A 352 20.54 15.33 -23.26
N PRO A 353 20.77 14.77 -22.07
CA PRO A 353 20.03 13.61 -21.56
C PRO A 353 18.68 14.02 -20.97
N GLY A 354 17.80 14.60 -21.80
CA GLY A 354 16.45 15.01 -21.41
C GLY A 354 15.35 14.27 -22.17
N HIS A 355 14.12 14.34 -21.66
CA HIS A 355 12.94 13.70 -22.26
C HIS A 355 12.68 14.16 -23.71
N THR A 356 12.99 15.42 -24.04
CA THR A 356 12.94 15.96 -25.41
C THR A 356 13.76 15.11 -26.38
N GLU A 357 15.03 14.91 -26.05
CA GLU A 357 15.95 14.15 -26.90
C GLU A 357 15.61 12.67 -26.91
N ALA A 358 15.26 12.09 -25.75
CA ALA A 358 14.88 10.69 -25.64
C ALA A 358 13.67 10.35 -26.53
N ALA A 359 12.66 11.23 -26.59
CA ALA A 359 11.48 11.01 -27.43
C ALA A 359 11.80 11.01 -28.93
N VAL A 360 12.67 11.92 -29.40
CA VAL A 360 13.13 11.95 -30.81
C VAL A 360 13.97 10.71 -31.13
N GLU A 361 14.81 10.27 -30.20
CA GLU A 361 15.67 9.11 -30.42
C GLU A 361 14.87 7.80 -30.45
N LEU A 362 13.95 7.59 -29.51
CA LEU A 362 13.09 6.42 -29.47
C LEU A 362 12.19 6.31 -30.71
N THR A 363 11.66 7.44 -31.20
CA THR A 363 10.85 7.44 -32.43
C THR A 363 11.69 7.08 -33.66
N ARG A 364 12.95 7.54 -33.73
CA ARG A 364 13.89 7.14 -34.78
C ARG A 364 14.20 5.65 -34.73
N LEU A 365 14.53 5.12 -33.55
CA LEU A 365 14.80 3.68 -33.35
C LEU A 365 13.58 2.81 -33.72
N ALA A 366 12.36 3.31 -33.46
CA ALA A 366 11.11 2.64 -33.81
C ALA A 366 10.75 2.70 -35.30
N GLY A 367 11.55 3.39 -36.13
CA GLY A 367 11.25 3.58 -37.55
C GLY A 367 10.05 4.51 -37.80
N CYS A 368 9.70 5.36 -36.84
CA CYS A 368 8.68 6.38 -36.97
C CYS A 368 9.28 7.70 -37.51
N GLU A 369 8.43 8.64 -37.88
CA GLU A 369 8.83 10.04 -38.03
C GLU A 369 9.46 10.52 -36.71
N PRO A 370 10.58 11.28 -36.76
CA PRO A 370 11.37 11.66 -35.58
C PRO A 370 10.67 12.78 -34.77
N VAL A 371 9.40 12.60 -34.44
CA VAL A 371 8.58 13.54 -33.69
C VAL A 371 7.84 12.74 -32.62
N GLY A 372 8.19 13.01 -31.35
CA GLY A 372 7.57 12.39 -30.19
C GLY A 372 6.52 13.29 -29.57
N ALA A 373 5.76 12.74 -28.62
CA ALA A 373 4.96 13.51 -27.67
C ALA A 373 5.36 13.07 -26.26
N ILE A 374 5.50 14.05 -25.35
CA ILE A 374 5.85 13.84 -23.95
C ILE A 374 4.91 14.62 -23.02
N ALA A 375 4.70 14.10 -21.82
CA ALA A 375 4.12 14.82 -20.70
C ALA A 375 4.50 14.16 -19.37
N GLU A 376 4.87 14.97 -18.37
CA GLU A 376 5.39 14.52 -17.07
C GLU A 376 4.28 13.89 -16.23
N ILE A 377 4.50 12.69 -15.71
CA ILE A 377 3.52 11.95 -14.91
C ILE A 377 3.48 12.52 -13.48
N VAL A 378 2.28 12.91 -13.05
CA VAL A 378 2.04 13.48 -11.71
C VAL A 378 1.06 12.64 -10.89
N ASP A 379 1.05 12.85 -9.58
CA ASP A 379 -0.02 12.37 -8.70
C ASP A 379 -1.23 13.32 -8.70
N ASP A 380 -2.33 12.90 -8.06
CA ASP A 380 -3.55 13.71 -8.00
C ASP A 380 -3.40 14.97 -7.11
N ALA A 381 -2.30 15.09 -6.36
CA ALA A 381 -1.92 16.33 -5.66
C ALA A 381 -1.05 17.26 -6.54
N GLY A 382 -0.74 16.85 -7.77
CA GLY A 382 0.07 17.60 -8.73
C GLY A 382 1.58 17.50 -8.51
N GLN A 383 2.06 16.54 -7.72
CA GLN A 383 3.49 16.30 -7.53
C GLN A 383 4.02 15.31 -8.58
N PRO A 384 5.23 15.53 -9.13
CA PRO A 384 5.86 14.56 -10.02
C PRO A 384 6.04 13.20 -9.34
N ARG A 385 5.68 12.13 -10.05
CA ARG A 385 5.89 10.77 -9.53
C ARG A 385 7.36 10.39 -9.64
N ARG A 386 7.89 9.72 -8.61
CA ARG A 386 9.26 9.18 -8.58
C ARG A 386 9.29 7.72 -9.03
N ALA A 387 10.48 7.22 -9.34
CA ALA A 387 10.70 5.93 -10.00
C ALA A 387 9.89 4.74 -9.43
N PRO A 388 9.77 4.51 -8.10
CA PRO A 388 8.95 3.41 -7.59
C PRO A 388 7.44 3.55 -7.88
N ALA A 389 6.92 4.79 -7.84
CA ALA A 389 5.52 5.07 -8.16
C ALA A 389 5.27 5.00 -9.67
N LEU A 390 6.25 5.39 -10.47
CA LEU A 390 6.22 5.26 -11.93
C LEU A 390 6.23 3.80 -12.37
N ARG A 391 7.01 2.94 -11.70
CA ARG A 391 6.99 1.50 -11.98
C ARG A 391 5.62 0.88 -11.74
N ARG A 392 4.99 1.19 -10.61
CA ARG A 392 3.62 0.72 -10.32
C ARG A 392 2.62 1.24 -11.33
N PHE A 393 2.73 2.51 -11.72
CA PHE A 393 1.91 3.11 -12.78
C PHE A 393 2.09 2.38 -14.12
N ALA A 394 3.33 2.08 -14.48
CA ALA A 394 3.64 1.35 -15.71
C ALA A 394 3.08 -0.08 -15.67
N ASP A 395 3.19 -0.79 -14.55
CA ASP A 395 2.61 -2.13 -14.39
C ASP A 395 1.07 -2.12 -14.43
N GLU A 396 0.43 -1.15 -13.76
CA GLU A 396 -1.03 -0.98 -13.75
C GLU A 396 -1.60 -0.76 -15.15
N HIS A 397 -0.89 -0.01 -16.00
CA HIS A 397 -1.34 0.35 -17.34
C HIS A 397 -0.70 -0.49 -18.45
N GLY A 398 0.11 -1.50 -18.10
CA GLY A 398 0.80 -2.36 -19.09
C GLY A 398 1.78 -1.61 -19.97
N LEU A 399 2.46 -0.60 -19.43
CA LEU A 399 3.45 0.21 -20.13
C LEU A 399 4.87 -0.30 -19.86
N VAL A 400 5.71 -0.19 -20.89
CA VAL A 400 7.16 -0.40 -20.77
C VAL A 400 7.77 0.82 -20.09
N MET A 401 8.71 0.61 -19.16
CA MET A 401 9.43 1.69 -18.47
C MET A 401 10.94 1.53 -18.65
N ILE A 402 11.61 2.57 -19.15
CA ILE A 402 13.07 2.59 -19.34
C ILE A 402 13.68 3.85 -18.74
N SER A 403 15.01 3.88 -18.57
CA SER A 403 15.74 5.10 -18.23
C SER A 403 16.42 5.74 -19.45
N ILE A 404 16.66 7.05 -19.38
CA ILE A 404 17.50 7.78 -20.35
C ILE A 404 18.92 7.19 -20.36
N ALA A 405 19.45 6.80 -19.19
CA ALA A 405 20.76 6.17 -19.08
C ALA A 405 20.85 4.82 -19.83
N ASP A 406 19.80 3.98 -19.77
CA ASP A 406 19.72 2.74 -20.55
C ASP A 406 19.64 3.04 -22.06
N LEU A 407 18.91 4.08 -22.46
CA LEU A 407 18.83 4.50 -23.86
C LEU A 407 20.20 4.93 -24.40
N VAL A 408 20.95 5.75 -23.66
CA VAL A 408 22.32 6.14 -24.02
C VAL A 408 23.21 4.90 -24.19
N ARG A 409 23.18 3.99 -23.21
CA ARG A 409 23.97 2.75 -23.25
C ARG A 409 23.62 1.90 -24.47
N HIS A 410 22.33 1.75 -24.77
CA HIS A 410 21.86 0.99 -25.91
C HIS A 410 22.40 1.55 -27.24
N LEU A 411 22.38 2.87 -27.41
CA LEU A 411 22.89 3.51 -28.62
C LEU A 411 24.40 3.27 -28.79
N ASP A 412 25.17 3.37 -27.70
CA ASP A 412 26.61 3.12 -27.70
C ASP A 412 26.94 1.67 -28.07
N GLU A 413 26.15 0.71 -27.59
CA GLU A 413 26.27 -0.70 -27.94
C GLU A 413 25.98 -0.97 -29.43
N VAL A 414 24.91 -0.36 -29.97
CA VAL A 414 24.53 -0.49 -31.39
C VAL A 414 25.60 0.11 -32.30
N GLU A 415 26.15 1.27 -31.96
CA GLU A 415 27.21 1.93 -32.72
C GLU A 415 28.52 1.13 -32.69
N ALA A 416 28.89 0.60 -31.53
CA ALA A 416 30.06 -0.26 -31.39
C ALA A 416 29.92 -1.56 -32.21
N LEU A 417 28.71 -2.12 -32.30
CA LEU A 417 28.43 -3.30 -33.13
C LEU A 417 28.58 -2.98 -34.62
N ALA A 418 27.97 -1.89 -35.10
CA ALA A 418 28.06 -1.45 -36.49
C ALA A 418 29.52 -1.19 -36.92
N ALA A 419 30.32 -0.55 -36.06
CA ALA A 419 31.74 -0.30 -36.34
C ALA A 419 32.58 -1.58 -36.45
N ARG A 420 32.23 -2.63 -35.69
CA ARG A 420 32.89 -3.95 -35.77
C ARG A 420 32.54 -4.68 -37.07
N GLU A 421 31.28 -4.61 -37.50
CA GLU A 421 30.83 -5.22 -38.74
C GLU A 421 31.47 -4.56 -39.98
N ASP A 422 31.56 -3.23 -39.98
CA ASP A 422 32.27 -2.47 -41.03
C ASP A 422 33.77 -2.78 -41.06
N GLY A 423 34.41 -2.93 -39.91
CA GLY A 423 35.81 -3.33 -39.79
C GLY A 423 36.06 -4.75 -40.31
N ALA A 424 35.17 -5.70 -40.01
CA ALA A 424 35.22 -7.06 -40.50
C ALA A 424 34.99 -7.14 -42.02
N ALA A 425 34.02 -6.38 -42.56
CA ALA A 425 33.75 -6.30 -43.99
C ALA A 425 34.95 -5.75 -44.79
N ARG A 426 35.64 -4.73 -44.26
CA ARG A 426 36.86 -4.18 -44.89
C ARG A 426 38.06 -5.14 -44.80
N GLY A 427 38.16 -5.94 -43.74
CA GLY A 427 39.21 -6.95 -43.55
C GLY A 427 39.05 -8.21 -44.42
N LEU A 428 37.85 -8.49 -44.93
CA LEU A 428 37.57 -9.57 -45.89
C LEU A 428 37.79 -9.17 -47.36
N THR A 429 37.97 -7.87 -47.62
CA THR A 429 38.23 -7.31 -48.97
C THR A 429 39.69 -6.90 -49.20
N ALA A 430 40.57 -7.10 -48.22
CA ALA A 430 42.02 -6.89 -48.30
C ALA A 430 42.75 -8.23 -48.27
#